data_AF-A0A3L7QD49-F1
#
_entry.id   AF-A0A3L7QD49-F1
#
_cell.length_a   1.000
_cell.length_b   1.000
_cell.length_c   1.000
_cell.angle_alpha   90.00
_cell.angle_beta   90.00
_cell.angle_gamma   90.00
#
_symmetry.space_group_name_H-M   'P 1'
#
loop_
_entity.id
_entity.type
_entity.pdbx_description
1 polymer ?
#
loop_
_entity_poly.entity_id
_entity_poly.type
_entity_poly.pdbx_seq_one_letter_code
_entity_poly.pdbx_strand_id
1 'polypeptide(L)'
;MPGVPRRGSMDEVFTPQDYDGDNFWGYNNPNTFTFPNPDWTDMGNSMDKIGYRTYTQFLLDFGNERSPDVQHWEGNARPEIGTKTQLSTRSPYCAYHSEVTAGGTFNFPPREQPMHACRRALISALNVVRDRNSGLASGTGDRVAIVTFDGLDAEHQPAIVQSLTGDYSTAMQACTRLQAVSDIGATTAIEAGLLLAKSHLKLPAEGGQGRSYAKKVVILLTDGVPNAWQTPNADIESFIGQNPSSEYYASGYYWLNSALMQATKFESTNVALYSVGIGLGTDYNFMDRMARMAGTAKSGQSPRGSGNPAEYEQRLTDIFLEIVKNPGGKLVE
;
A
#
# COMPACT_ATOMS: atom_id res chain seq x y z
N MET A 1 -17.57 29.80 14.00
CA MET A 1 -16.15 30.03 13.62
C MET A 1 -15.44 28.69 13.71
N PRO A 2 -14.91 28.12 12.61
CA PRO A 2 -14.21 26.86 12.68
C PRO A 2 -12.79 27.06 13.23
N GLY A 3 -12.48 26.31 14.28
CA GLY A 3 -11.20 25.68 14.57
C GLY A 3 -9.91 26.50 14.43
N VAL A 4 -9.56 27.21 15.49
CA VAL A 4 -8.15 27.29 15.94
C VAL A 4 -8.17 27.15 17.46
N PRO A 5 -7.31 26.33 18.08
CA PRO A 5 -7.06 26.42 19.50
C PRO A 5 -6.49 27.82 19.78
N ARG A 6 -7.33 28.69 20.33
CA ARG A 6 -6.91 30.00 20.85
C ARG A 6 -6.15 29.77 22.15
N ARG A 7 -4.91 30.24 22.17
CA ARG A 7 -3.98 30.33 23.30
C ARG A 7 -3.34 29.01 23.71
N GLY A 8 -2.02 28.96 23.55
CA GLY A 8 -1.18 27.89 24.06
C GLY A 8 -1.24 27.81 25.58
N SER A 9 -2.11 26.94 26.07
CA SER A 9 -1.87 26.19 27.29
C SER A 9 -1.36 24.82 26.83
N MET A 10 -0.14 24.47 27.24
CA MET A 10 0.37 23.09 27.16
C MET A 10 -0.08 22.32 28.41
N ASP A 11 -1.28 22.60 28.91
CA ASP A 11 -1.76 21.88 30.08
C ASP A 11 -2.15 20.47 29.62
N GLU A 12 -1.36 19.51 30.10
CA GLU A 12 -1.50 18.09 29.87
C GLU A 12 -2.91 17.66 30.28
N VAL A 13 -3.74 17.28 29.30
CA VAL A 13 -5.04 16.69 29.58
C VAL A 13 -4.85 15.18 29.68
N PHE A 14 -5.07 14.65 30.87
CA PHE A 14 -5.12 13.20 31.11
C PHE A 14 -6.44 12.63 30.59
N THR A 15 -6.40 11.42 30.03
CA THR A 15 -7.61 10.62 29.83
C THR A 15 -8.24 10.29 31.19
N PRO A 16 -9.57 10.16 31.31
CA PRO A 16 -10.20 9.71 32.54
C PRO A 16 -9.65 8.32 32.93
N GLN A 17 -9.16 8.20 34.16
CA GLN A 17 -8.45 7.04 34.70
C GLN A 17 -9.24 5.72 34.64
N ASP A 18 -10.56 5.80 34.43
CA ASP A 18 -11.50 4.68 34.41
C ASP A 18 -12.13 4.39 33.03
N TYR A 19 -11.75 5.12 31.97
CA TYR A 19 -12.22 4.84 30.60
C TYR A 19 -11.29 3.91 29.81
N ASP A 20 -10.25 3.42 30.47
CA ASP A 20 -9.11 2.81 29.79
C ASP A 20 -9.15 1.29 29.84
N GLY A 21 -9.90 0.70 28.91
CA GLY A 21 -9.70 -0.70 28.55
C GLY A 21 -8.38 -0.95 27.82
N ASP A 22 -7.78 0.11 27.27
CA ASP A 22 -6.62 0.08 26.38
C ASP A 22 -5.70 1.27 26.72
N ASN A 23 -4.99 1.27 27.87
CA ASN A 23 -3.97 2.31 28.05
C ASN A 23 -3.06 2.32 26.82
N PHE A 24 -2.33 3.42 26.57
CA PHE A 24 -1.44 3.52 25.41
C PHE A 24 -0.20 2.57 25.52
N TRP A 25 -0.42 1.27 25.68
CA TRP A 25 0.51 0.14 25.76
C TRP A 25 0.03 -0.93 24.76
N GLY A 26 0.97 -1.60 24.10
CA GLY A 26 0.66 -2.68 23.16
C GLY A 26 0.52 -2.28 21.69
N TYR A 27 0.81 -1.03 21.30
CA TYR A 27 0.87 -0.65 19.89
C TYR A 27 2.08 -1.28 19.18
N ASN A 28 1.90 -1.57 17.89
CA ASN A 28 2.93 -2.12 17.01
C ASN A 28 3.89 -1.03 16.48
N ASN A 29 3.98 0.14 17.12
CA ASN A 29 4.88 1.21 16.72
C ASN A 29 5.73 1.69 17.92
N PRO A 30 7.07 1.56 17.85
CA PRO A 30 7.81 0.89 16.78
C PRO A 30 7.56 -0.62 16.77
N ASN A 31 7.39 -1.17 15.57
CA ASN A 31 7.17 -2.60 15.38
C ASN A 31 8.38 -3.35 15.93
N THR A 32 8.20 -4.13 16.99
CA THR A 32 9.32 -4.80 17.69
C THR A 32 9.95 -5.93 16.88
N PHE A 33 9.25 -6.44 15.86
CA PHE A 33 9.82 -7.37 14.88
C PHE A 33 10.79 -6.65 13.93
N THR A 34 10.45 -5.43 13.50
CA THR A 34 11.28 -4.61 12.60
C THR A 34 12.36 -3.82 13.36
N PHE A 35 12.06 -3.39 14.59
CA PHE A 35 12.91 -2.60 15.47
C PHE A 35 13.03 -3.32 16.83
N PRO A 36 13.93 -4.31 16.95
CA PRO A 36 13.99 -5.20 18.11
C PRO A 36 14.44 -4.54 19.42
N ASN A 37 15.02 -3.33 19.34
CA ASN A 37 15.47 -2.56 20.51
C ASN A 37 14.89 -1.13 20.48
N PRO A 38 13.57 -0.95 20.62
CA PRO A 38 13.03 0.39 20.71
C PRO A 38 13.28 0.99 22.08
N ASP A 39 13.62 2.29 22.12
CA ASP A 39 13.81 3.00 23.37
C ASP A 39 12.45 3.37 23.97
N TRP A 40 12.00 2.56 24.92
CA TRP A 40 10.72 2.75 25.61
C TRP A 40 10.75 3.84 26.68
N THR A 41 11.93 4.35 27.06
CA THR A 41 12.05 5.32 28.16
C THR A 41 11.48 6.69 27.80
N ASP A 42 11.56 7.09 26.52
CA ASP A 42 10.92 8.30 26.00
C ASP A 42 9.40 8.17 25.88
N MET A 43 8.89 6.97 25.61
CA MET A 43 7.45 6.71 25.44
C MET A 43 6.71 6.62 26.78
N GLY A 44 7.34 6.01 27.80
CA GLY A 44 6.76 5.84 29.14
C GLY A 44 6.34 7.15 29.83
N ASN A 45 7.06 8.24 29.57
CA ASN A 45 6.77 9.57 30.14
C ASN A 45 5.63 10.32 29.42
N SER A 46 5.17 9.80 28.29
CA SER A 46 4.10 10.38 27.46
C SER A 46 2.80 9.56 27.49
N MET A 47 2.77 8.47 28.25
CA MET A 47 1.58 7.63 28.44
C MET A 47 0.45 8.49 29.03
N ASP A 48 -0.76 8.30 28.49
CA ASP A 48 -2.02 8.93 28.93
C ASP A 48 -2.11 10.47 28.77
N LYS A 49 -1.15 11.09 28.07
CA LYS A 49 -1.17 12.53 27.76
C LYS A 49 -1.75 12.78 26.37
N ILE A 50 -2.84 13.54 26.27
CA ILE A 50 -3.33 14.04 24.98
C ILE A 50 -2.52 15.27 24.58
N GLY A 51 -1.64 15.10 23.59
CA GLY A 51 -0.91 16.16 22.88
C GLY A 51 -0.99 15.93 21.38
N TYR A 52 -0.47 16.87 20.57
CA TYR A 52 -0.55 16.76 19.11
C TYR A 52 0.01 15.43 18.56
N ARG A 53 1.10 14.93 19.16
CA ARG A 53 1.73 13.66 18.77
C ARG A 53 0.85 12.45 19.10
N THR A 54 0.34 12.34 20.32
CA THR A 54 -0.53 11.22 20.74
C THR A 54 -1.89 11.25 20.06
N TYR A 55 -2.42 12.44 19.75
CA TYR A 55 -3.64 12.56 18.93
C TYR A 55 -3.42 12.10 17.48
N THR A 56 -2.30 12.48 16.87
CA THR A 56 -1.98 12.03 15.51
C THR A 56 -1.76 10.52 15.48
N GLN A 57 -1.04 9.98 16.46
CA GLN A 57 -0.82 8.54 16.61
C GLN A 57 -2.15 7.81 16.77
N PHE A 58 -3.04 8.26 17.67
CA PHE A 58 -4.38 7.72 17.83
C PHE A 58 -5.18 7.70 16.51
N LEU A 59 -5.16 8.78 15.73
CA LEU A 59 -5.86 8.78 14.44
C LEU A 59 -5.32 7.73 13.46
N LEU A 60 -3.99 7.55 13.41
CA LEU A 60 -3.33 6.59 12.54
C LEU A 60 -3.49 5.14 13.02
N ASP A 61 -3.43 4.92 14.34
CA ASP A 61 -3.61 3.60 14.95
C ASP A 61 -4.97 3.01 14.61
N PHE A 62 -6.04 3.81 14.62
CA PHE A 62 -7.36 3.33 14.23
C PHE A 62 -7.61 3.41 12.71
N GLY A 63 -6.82 4.21 11.99
CA GLY A 63 -6.80 4.25 10.53
C GLY A 63 -8.17 4.48 9.90
N ASN A 64 -8.42 3.79 8.78
CA ASN A 64 -9.67 3.88 8.04
C ASN A 64 -10.80 3.01 8.62
N GLU A 65 -10.48 1.89 9.23
CA GLU A 65 -11.45 0.82 9.49
C GLU A 65 -11.68 0.49 10.95
N ARG A 66 -10.77 0.83 11.87
CA ARG A 66 -10.98 0.55 13.29
C ARG A 66 -11.79 1.62 14.02
N SER A 67 -12.46 1.20 15.09
CA SER A 67 -13.32 2.03 15.94
C SER A 67 -12.81 2.16 17.37
N PRO A 68 -12.40 3.36 17.82
CA PRO A 68 -11.85 3.55 19.16
C PRO A 68 -12.88 3.40 20.29
N ASP A 69 -14.17 3.48 20.00
CA ASP A 69 -15.27 3.33 20.95
C ASP A 69 -15.73 1.86 21.13
N VAL A 70 -15.04 0.91 20.50
CA VAL A 70 -15.36 -0.53 20.59
C VAL A 70 -14.25 -1.24 21.37
N GLN A 71 -14.55 -1.64 22.60
CA GLN A 71 -13.61 -2.22 23.57
C GLN A 71 -12.98 -3.58 23.19
N HIS A 72 -13.51 -4.28 22.20
CA HIS A 72 -13.00 -5.61 21.84
C HIS A 72 -12.27 -5.56 20.49
N TRP A 73 -11.05 -6.10 20.46
CA TRP A 73 -10.20 -6.13 19.28
C TRP A 73 -10.85 -6.82 18.06
N GLU A 74 -11.72 -7.80 18.27
CA GLU A 74 -12.49 -8.47 17.21
C GLU A 74 -13.66 -7.61 16.68
N GLY A 75 -14.18 -6.73 17.53
CA GLY A 75 -15.32 -5.87 17.20
C GLY A 75 -14.88 -4.56 16.56
N ASN A 76 -13.71 -4.03 16.96
CA ASN A 76 -13.30 -2.69 16.56
C ASN A 76 -12.87 -2.61 15.09
N ALA A 77 -12.44 -3.71 14.46
CA ALA A 77 -12.10 -3.76 13.04
C ALA A 77 -13.33 -3.88 12.10
N ARG A 78 -14.52 -4.10 12.65
CA ARG A 78 -15.72 -4.27 11.83
C ARG A 78 -16.17 -2.93 11.23
N PRO A 79 -16.39 -2.84 9.91
CA PRO A 79 -16.74 -1.59 9.24
C PRO A 79 -18.06 -0.98 9.73
N GLU A 80 -19.02 -1.83 10.10
CA GLU A 80 -20.39 -1.46 10.48
C GLU A 80 -20.57 -1.13 11.98
N ILE A 81 -19.55 -1.32 12.80
CA ILE A 81 -19.62 -1.11 14.25
C ILE A 81 -18.76 0.09 14.66
N GLY A 82 -19.25 0.86 15.61
CA GLY A 82 -18.55 1.95 16.26
C GLY A 82 -18.40 3.21 15.41
N THR A 83 -17.77 4.21 16.00
CA THR A 83 -17.39 5.46 15.34
C THR A 83 -16.04 5.31 14.64
N LYS A 84 -15.85 5.98 13.51
CA LYS A 84 -14.56 6.00 12.81
C LYS A 84 -13.87 7.35 13.03
N THR A 85 -12.55 7.33 13.10
CA THR A 85 -11.76 8.55 13.26
C THR A 85 -11.99 9.52 12.10
N GLN A 86 -11.70 10.81 12.28
CA GLN A 86 -11.83 11.80 11.20
C GLN A 86 -10.86 11.56 10.03
N LEU A 87 -9.89 10.64 10.17
CA LEU A 87 -9.01 10.20 9.09
C LEU A 87 -9.76 9.30 8.09
N SER A 88 -10.67 8.46 8.60
CA SER A 88 -11.44 7.49 7.83
C SER A 88 -12.47 8.15 6.91
N THR A 89 -12.51 7.71 5.65
CA THR A 89 -13.57 8.11 4.70
C THR A 89 -14.93 7.50 5.05
N ARG A 90 -14.96 6.53 5.98
CA ARG A 90 -16.20 5.96 6.55
C ARG A 90 -16.75 6.82 7.70
N SER A 91 -15.98 7.79 8.19
CA SER A 91 -16.45 8.74 9.20
C SER A 91 -17.29 9.85 8.56
N PRO A 92 -18.46 10.21 9.14
CA PRO A 92 -19.22 11.38 8.68
C PRO A 92 -18.47 12.70 8.91
N TYR A 93 -17.40 12.67 9.71
CA TYR A 93 -16.55 13.82 10.04
C TYR A 93 -15.24 13.84 9.24
N CYS A 94 -15.10 13.01 8.21
CA CYS A 94 -13.92 13.02 7.34
C CYS A 94 -13.75 14.39 6.66
N ALA A 95 -12.68 15.09 6.98
CA ALA A 95 -12.42 16.42 6.46
C ALA A 95 -11.78 16.35 5.06
N TYR A 96 -12.63 16.21 4.05
CA TYR A 96 -12.18 16.29 2.66
C TYR A 96 -11.67 17.67 2.31
N HIS A 97 -10.68 17.72 1.42
CA HIS A 97 -10.14 18.96 0.88
C HIS A 97 -9.80 18.80 -0.60
N SER A 98 -9.92 19.90 -1.34
CA SER A 98 -9.64 19.94 -2.76
C SER A 98 -8.17 20.27 -3.01
N GLU A 99 -7.53 19.55 -3.92
CA GLU A 99 -6.16 19.82 -4.36
C GLU A 99 -6.03 19.73 -5.88
N VAL A 100 -5.12 20.52 -6.44
CA VAL A 100 -4.72 20.43 -7.84
C VAL A 100 -3.62 19.38 -8.00
N THR A 101 -3.73 18.57 -9.06
CA THR A 101 -2.78 17.53 -9.47
C THR A 101 -2.55 17.64 -10.99
N ALA A 102 -1.61 16.87 -11.53
CA ALA A 102 -1.43 16.77 -12.99
C ALA A 102 -2.68 16.24 -13.71
N GLY A 103 -3.46 15.38 -13.05
CA GLY A 103 -4.68 14.78 -13.59
C GLY A 103 -5.91 15.69 -13.58
N GLY A 104 -5.86 16.81 -12.86
CA GLY A 104 -6.99 17.70 -12.59
C GLY A 104 -7.11 18.08 -11.12
N THR A 105 -8.27 18.60 -10.74
CA THR A 105 -8.59 18.93 -9.34
C THR A 105 -9.41 17.80 -8.72
N PHE A 106 -8.98 17.32 -7.55
CA PHE A 106 -9.61 16.21 -6.85
C PHE A 106 -9.83 16.52 -5.38
N ASN A 107 -10.83 15.86 -4.78
CA ASN A 107 -11.03 15.88 -3.34
C ASN A 107 -10.33 14.70 -2.69
N PHE A 108 -9.51 14.96 -1.68
CA PHE A 108 -8.78 13.96 -0.92
C PHE A 108 -9.29 13.91 0.53
N PRO A 109 -9.28 12.73 1.19
CA PRO A 109 -9.41 12.66 2.64
C PRO A 109 -8.21 13.34 3.31
N PRO A 110 -8.19 13.50 4.64
CA PRO A 110 -7.04 14.04 5.34
C PRO A 110 -5.70 13.44 4.91
N ARG A 111 -4.65 14.26 4.92
CA ARG A 111 -3.32 13.87 4.46
C ARG A 111 -2.67 12.94 5.49
N GLU A 112 -2.57 11.66 5.14
CA GLU A 112 -1.78 10.67 5.86
C GLU A 112 -0.58 10.26 4.98
N GLN A 113 0.62 10.23 5.52
CA GLN A 113 1.81 9.83 4.76
C GLN A 113 2.19 8.40 5.13
N PRO A 114 2.59 7.56 4.15
CA PRO A 114 2.91 7.90 2.76
C PRO A 114 1.71 7.85 1.77
N MET A 115 0.51 7.50 2.24
CA MET A 115 -0.63 7.21 1.35
C MET A 115 -1.04 8.42 0.50
N HIS A 116 -1.11 9.64 1.07
CA HIS A 116 -1.48 10.84 0.33
C HIS A 116 -0.55 11.10 -0.85
N ALA A 117 0.75 10.94 -0.65
CA ALA A 117 1.72 11.06 -1.74
C ALA A 117 1.53 9.94 -2.78
N CYS A 118 1.22 8.70 -2.36
CA CYS A 118 0.89 7.62 -3.27
C CYS A 118 -0.34 7.93 -4.13
N ARG A 119 -1.43 8.47 -3.55
CA ARG A 119 -2.64 8.87 -4.30
C ARG A 119 -2.28 9.87 -5.41
N ARG A 120 -1.53 10.92 -5.05
CA ARG A 120 -1.13 11.98 -5.98
C ARG A 120 -0.21 11.45 -7.08
N ALA A 121 0.78 10.63 -6.74
CA ALA A 121 1.68 10.02 -7.70
C ALA A 121 0.96 9.09 -8.68
N LEU A 122 0.03 8.26 -8.19
CA LEU A 122 -0.80 7.41 -9.05
C LEU A 122 -1.63 8.25 -10.02
N ILE A 123 -2.23 9.35 -9.57
CA ILE A 123 -2.97 10.28 -10.44
C ILE A 123 -2.06 10.85 -11.52
N SER A 124 -0.86 11.33 -11.16
CA SER A 124 0.13 11.83 -12.11
C SER A 124 0.57 10.76 -13.13
N ALA A 125 0.77 9.52 -12.69
CA ALA A 125 1.11 8.40 -13.57
C ALA A 125 -0.02 8.07 -14.55
N LEU A 126 -1.27 8.01 -14.07
CA LEU A 126 -2.44 7.79 -14.90
C LEU A 126 -2.67 8.92 -15.90
N ASN A 127 -2.35 10.16 -15.52
CA ASN A 127 -2.36 11.30 -16.42
C ASN A 127 -1.41 11.11 -17.61
N VAL A 128 -0.21 10.59 -17.37
CA VAL A 128 0.76 10.29 -18.44
C VAL A 128 0.20 9.23 -19.39
N VAL A 129 -0.43 8.18 -18.86
CA VAL A 129 -1.06 7.14 -19.69
C VAL A 129 -2.19 7.73 -20.53
N ARG A 130 -3.03 8.60 -19.94
CA ARG A 130 -4.08 9.33 -20.65
C ARG A 130 -3.51 10.14 -21.80
N ASP A 131 -2.49 10.95 -21.53
CA ASP A 131 -1.90 11.86 -22.52
C ASP A 131 -1.20 11.07 -23.65
N ARG A 132 -0.54 9.96 -23.33
CA ARG A 132 0.04 9.03 -24.32
C ARG A 132 -1.03 8.42 -25.23
N ASN A 133 -2.19 8.08 -24.68
CA ASN A 133 -3.29 7.47 -25.44
C ASN A 133 -4.19 8.51 -26.12
N SER A 134 -3.88 9.80 -25.99
CA SER A 134 -4.61 10.87 -26.66
C SER A 134 -4.54 10.72 -28.18
N GLY A 135 -5.70 10.82 -28.85
CA GLY A 135 -5.82 10.65 -30.29
C GLY A 135 -5.87 9.20 -30.78
N LEU A 136 -5.71 8.21 -29.90
CA LEU A 136 -5.92 6.81 -30.26
C LEU A 136 -7.42 6.47 -30.34
N ALA A 137 -7.78 5.51 -31.20
CA ALA A 137 -9.15 5.03 -31.29
C ALA A 137 -9.59 4.36 -29.97
N SER A 138 -10.88 4.47 -29.63
CA SER A 138 -11.41 3.86 -28.40
C SER A 138 -11.07 2.37 -28.34
N GLY A 139 -10.59 1.92 -27.17
CA GLY A 139 -10.22 0.53 -26.92
C GLY A 139 -8.84 0.10 -27.43
N THR A 140 -8.09 0.98 -28.13
CA THR A 140 -6.73 0.66 -28.60
C THR A 140 -5.65 0.99 -27.58
N GLY A 141 -5.76 2.12 -26.88
CA GLY A 141 -4.78 2.58 -25.89
C GLY A 141 -4.58 1.64 -24.69
N ASP A 142 -3.59 1.96 -23.86
CA ASP A 142 -3.28 1.23 -22.63
C ASP A 142 -4.47 1.24 -21.65
N ARG A 143 -4.62 0.18 -20.84
CA ARG A 143 -5.66 0.10 -19.81
C ARG A 143 -5.01 0.02 -18.44
N VAL A 144 -5.68 0.58 -17.46
CA VAL A 144 -5.18 0.69 -16.08
C VAL A 144 -6.15 0.03 -15.12
N ALA A 145 -5.62 -0.57 -14.07
CA ALA A 145 -6.38 -1.14 -12.96
C ALA A 145 -5.69 -0.79 -11.65
N ILE A 146 -6.45 -0.81 -10.56
CA ILE A 146 -5.94 -0.54 -9.20
C ILE A 146 -6.36 -1.71 -8.33
N VAL A 147 -5.37 -2.32 -7.68
CA VAL A 147 -5.53 -3.40 -6.71
C VAL A 147 -4.97 -2.91 -5.38
N THR A 148 -5.70 -3.15 -4.30
CA THR A 148 -5.24 -2.97 -2.92
C THR A 148 -5.06 -4.33 -2.27
N PHE A 149 -4.23 -4.38 -1.24
CA PHE A 149 -4.02 -5.55 -0.40
C PHE A 149 -3.60 -5.09 0.99
N ASP A 150 -3.92 -5.89 2.00
CA ASP A 150 -3.52 -5.69 3.38
C ASP A 150 -3.41 -7.05 4.07
N GLY A 151 -4.53 -7.70 4.35
CA GLY A 151 -4.63 -8.99 5.04
C GLY A 151 -5.29 -10.10 4.24
N LEU A 152 -5.72 -11.14 4.95
CA LEU A 152 -6.36 -12.33 4.39
C LEU A 152 -7.76 -12.62 4.96
N ASP A 153 -8.18 -11.86 5.97
CA ASP A 153 -9.55 -11.92 6.46
C ASP A 153 -10.52 -11.26 5.46
N ALA A 154 -11.82 -11.36 5.73
CA ALA A 154 -12.85 -10.94 4.78
C ALA A 154 -12.82 -9.43 4.48
N GLU A 155 -12.33 -8.63 5.43
CA GLU A 155 -12.32 -7.17 5.41
C GLU A 155 -11.03 -6.60 4.77
N HIS A 156 -9.91 -7.29 4.96
CA HIS A 156 -8.58 -6.84 4.55
C HIS A 156 -8.03 -7.61 3.33
N GLN A 157 -8.75 -8.63 2.84
CA GLN A 157 -8.38 -9.36 1.64
C GLN A 157 -8.13 -8.43 0.42
N PRO A 158 -7.23 -8.82 -0.50
CA PRO A 158 -6.97 -8.02 -1.68
C PRO A 158 -8.23 -7.73 -2.50
N ALA A 159 -8.33 -6.51 -3.02
CA ALA A 159 -9.50 -6.04 -3.74
C ALA A 159 -9.13 -5.27 -5.01
N ILE A 160 -9.93 -5.45 -6.06
CA ILE A 160 -9.86 -4.63 -7.26
C ILE A 160 -10.67 -3.36 -7.00
N VAL A 161 -9.99 -2.26 -6.69
CA VAL A 161 -10.63 -0.94 -6.48
C VAL A 161 -11.08 -0.34 -7.82
N GLN A 162 -10.32 -0.61 -8.88
CA GLN A 162 -10.65 -0.20 -10.24
C GLN A 162 -10.29 -1.32 -11.22
N SER A 163 -11.29 -1.87 -11.90
CA SER A 163 -11.07 -2.86 -12.98
C SER A 163 -10.40 -2.24 -14.21
N LEU A 164 -9.86 -3.07 -15.11
CA LEU A 164 -9.07 -2.62 -16.25
C LEU A 164 -9.91 -1.70 -17.15
N THR A 165 -9.53 -0.43 -17.22
CA THR A 165 -10.30 0.59 -17.91
C THR A 165 -9.42 1.49 -18.78
N GLY A 166 -10.02 2.04 -19.85
CA GLY A 166 -9.48 3.18 -20.60
C GLY A 166 -10.03 4.53 -20.13
N ASP A 167 -10.95 4.53 -19.16
CA ASP A 167 -11.42 5.75 -18.49
C ASP A 167 -10.46 6.10 -17.35
N TYR A 168 -9.44 6.88 -17.69
CA TYR A 168 -8.43 7.32 -16.73
C TYR A 168 -9.00 8.29 -15.69
N SER A 169 -10.08 9.02 -15.99
CA SER A 169 -10.70 9.94 -15.03
C SER A 169 -11.31 9.18 -13.87
N THR A 170 -12.04 8.10 -14.17
CA THR A 170 -12.58 7.21 -13.14
C THR A 170 -11.48 6.52 -12.35
N ALA A 171 -10.40 6.07 -13.02
CA ALA A 171 -9.25 5.48 -12.32
C ALA A 171 -8.52 6.48 -11.41
N MET A 172 -8.31 7.72 -11.86
CA MET A 172 -7.74 8.79 -11.03
C MET A 172 -8.64 9.12 -9.83
N GLN A 173 -9.96 9.15 -10.03
CA GLN A 173 -10.92 9.32 -8.93
C GLN A 173 -10.87 8.15 -7.93
N ALA A 174 -10.60 6.92 -8.38
CA ALA A 174 -10.41 5.78 -7.49
C ALA A 174 -9.14 5.94 -6.63
N CYS A 175 -8.05 6.47 -7.18
CA CYS A 175 -6.82 6.76 -6.42
C CYS A 175 -7.08 7.68 -5.21
N THR A 176 -7.99 8.65 -5.32
CA THR A 176 -8.31 9.58 -4.21
C THR A 176 -8.86 8.90 -2.96
N ARG A 177 -9.42 7.68 -3.12
CA ARG A 177 -10.14 6.94 -2.07
C ARG A 177 -9.33 5.82 -1.44
N LEU A 178 -8.11 5.56 -1.92
CA LEU A 178 -7.20 4.62 -1.26
C LEU A 178 -6.90 5.14 0.14
N GLN A 179 -6.87 4.31 1.18
CA GLN A 179 -6.53 4.74 2.54
C GLN A 179 -5.63 3.74 3.22
N ALA A 180 -4.78 4.23 4.11
CA ALA A 180 -4.08 3.37 5.05
C ALA A 180 -5.12 2.74 6.01
N VAL A 181 -4.90 1.47 6.30
CA VAL A 181 -5.62 0.78 7.37
C VAL A 181 -4.98 1.07 8.72
N SER A 182 -5.60 0.61 9.79
CA SER A 182 -5.08 0.61 11.15
C SER A 182 -3.70 -0.03 11.25
N ASP A 183 -2.83 0.55 12.07
CA ASP A 183 -1.56 -0.06 12.46
C ASP A 183 -1.74 -1.18 13.52
N ILE A 184 -2.90 -1.24 14.16
CA ILE A 184 -3.21 -2.28 15.15
C ILE A 184 -3.42 -3.59 14.40
N GLY A 185 -2.54 -4.56 14.65
CA GLY A 185 -2.58 -5.86 13.99
C GLY A 185 -2.40 -5.79 12.47
N ALA A 186 -1.71 -4.76 11.98
CA ALA A 186 -1.49 -4.55 10.54
C ALA A 186 -0.84 -5.77 9.89
N THR A 187 -1.36 -6.12 8.71
CA THR A 187 -0.88 -7.24 7.92
C THR A 187 -0.42 -6.78 6.55
N THR A 188 0.42 -7.57 5.90
CA THR A 188 0.95 -7.24 4.57
C THR A 188 0.96 -8.50 3.72
N ALA A 189 -0.14 -8.74 3.00
CA ALA A 189 -0.40 -9.91 2.17
C ALA A 189 0.03 -9.69 0.70
N ILE A 190 1.32 -9.38 0.49
CA ILE A 190 1.87 -9.09 -0.85
C ILE A 190 1.56 -10.21 -1.85
N GLU A 191 1.74 -11.48 -1.46
CA GLU A 191 1.44 -12.62 -2.31
C GLU A 191 -0.01 -12.58 -2.83
N ALA A 192 -0.96 -12.30 -1.95
CA ALA A 192 -2.37 -12.33 -2.30
C ALA A 192 -2.74 -11.20 -3.25
N GLY A 193 -2.21 -9.99 -3.02
CA GLY A 193 -2.33 -8.86 -3.96
C GLY A 193 -1.77 -9.19 -5.35
N LEU A 194 -0.59 -9.82 -5.40
CA LEU A 194 0.05 -10.24 -6.65
C LEU A 194 -0.76 -11.31 -7.39
N LEU A 195 -1.33 -12.29 -6.68
CA LEU A 195 -2.17 -13.33 -7.28
C LEU A 195 -3.48 -12.75 -7.84
N LEU A 196 -4.11 -11.82 -7.14
CA LEU A 196 -5.30 -11.11 -7.64
C LEU A 196 -4.97 -10.30 -8.90
N ALA A 197 -3.88 -9.53 -8.88
CA ALA A 197 -3.42 -8.77 -10.03
C ALA A 197 -3.13 -9.69 -11.24
N LYS A 198 -2.42 -10.81 -11.01
CA LYS A 198 -2.14 -11.80 -12.05
C LYS A 198 -3.42 -12.39 -12.65
N SER A 199 -4.37 -12.77 -11.80
CA SER A 199 -5.66 -13.31 -12.24
C SER A 199 -6.44 -12.31 -13.09
N HIS A 200 -6.48 -11.05 -12.65
CA HIS A 200 -7.14 -9.96 -13.38
C HIS A 200 -6.51 -9.67 -14.75
N LEU A 201 -5.20 -9.91 -14.90
CA LEU A 201 -4.47 -9.73 -16.15
C LEU A 201 -4.55 -10.92 -17.12
N LYS A 202 -5.16 -12.04 -16.74
CA LYS A 202 -5.42 -13.18 -17.64
C LYS A 202 -6.35 -12.79 -18.79
N LEU A 203 -6.42 -13.62 -19.83
CA LEU A 203 -7.36 -13.39 -20.93
C LEU A 203 -8.82 -13.53 -20.46
N PRO A 204 -9.80 -12.92 -21.15
CA PRO A 204 -11.21 -13.11 -20.84
C PRO A 204 -11.65 -14.58 -20.87
N ALA A 205 -11.08 -15.37 -21.78
CA ALA A 205 -11.33 -16.81 -21.86
C ALA A 205 -10.85 -17.59 -20.61
N GLU A 206 -9.96 -17.01 -19.82
CA GLU A 206 -9.42 -17.56 -18.57
C GLU A 206 -9.99 -16.86 -17.32
N GLY A 207 -11.02 -16.01 -17.49
CA GLY A 207 -11.68 -15.27 -16.41
C GLY A 207 -11.04 -13.92 -16.05
N GLY A 208 -10.03 -13.46 -16.79
CA GLY A 208 -9.40 -12.14 -16.57
C GLY A 208 -9.94 -11.04 -17.48
N GLN A 209 -9.26 -9.89 -17.51
CA GLN A 209 -9.59 -8.73 -18.36
C GLN A 209 -8.42 -8.26 -19.25
N GLY A 210 -7.31 -9.00 -19.25
CA GLY A 210 -6.12 -8.70 -20.03
C GLY A 210 -6.32 -8.92 -21.54
N ARG A 211 -5.57 -8.19 -22.35
CA ARG A 211 -5.57 -8.36 -23.82
C ARG A 211 -4.41 -9.26 -24.24
N SER A 212 -4.64 -10.13 -25.21
CA SER A 212 -3.63 -11.09 -25.70
C SER A 212 -2.44 -10.40 -26.34
N TYR A 213 -2.68 -9.35 -27.12
CA TYR A 213 -1.66 -8.58 -27.83
C TYR A 213 -0.99 -7.50 -26.97
N ALA A 214 -1.42 -7.31 -25.72
CA ALA A 214 -0.87 -6.29 -24.84
C ALA A 214 0.24 -6.85 -23.96
N LYS A 215 1.33 -6.09 -23.83
CA LYS A 215 2.28 -6.26 -22.73
C LYS A 215 1.56 -6.02 -21.41
N LYS A 216 1.86 -6.84 -20.42
CA LYS A 216 1.25 -6.79 -19.09
C LYS A 216 2.29 -6.30 -18.10
N VAL A 217 1.93 -5.33 -17.28
CA VAL A 217 2.81 -4.72 -16.29
C VAL A 217 2.07 -4.66 -14.96
N VAL A 218 2.75 -5.05 -13.89
CA VAL A 218 2.32 -4.86 -12.50
C VAL A 218 3.35 -3.97 -11.81
N ILE A 219 2.87 -2.93 -11.13
CA ILE A 219 3.68 -2.07 -10.29
C ILE A 219 3.19 -2.28 -8.86
N LEU A 220 4.04 -2.86 -8.03
CA LEU A 220 3.78 -3.12 -6.62
C LEU A 220 4.32 -1.95 -5.79
N LEU A 221 3.44 -1.26 -5.06
CA LEU A 221 3.83 -0.24 -4.09
C LEU A 221 3.71 -0.84 -2.69
N THR A 222 4.82 -0.93 -1.96
CA THR A 222 4.87 -1.50 -0.60
C THR A 222 6.16 -1.05 0.10
N ASP A 223 6.18 -1.14 1.42
CA ASP A 223 7.40 -1.04 2.23
C ASP A 223 8.25 -2.33 2.18
N GLY A 224 7.73 -3.42 1.60
CA GLY A 224 8.48 -4.66 1.43
C GLY A 224 8.56 -5.53 2.68
N VAL A 225 7.63 -5.39 3.62
CA VAL A 225 7.57 -6.20 4.83
C VAL A 225 6.33 -7.11 4.81
N PRO A 226 6.28 -8.15 3.94
CA PRO A 226 5.16 -9.08 3.96
C PRO A 226 5.12 -9.81 5.31
N ASN A 227 3.94 -10.17 5.79
CA ASN A 227 3.79 -10.96 7.01
C ASN A 227 2.57 -11.92 6.94
N ALA A 228 1.87 -11.97 5.80
CA ALA A 228 0.74 -12.86 5.54
C ALA A 228 0.88 -13.50 4.14
N TRP A 229 0.50 -14.78 4.01
CA TRP A 229 0.58 -15.54 2.76
C TRP A 229 -0.50 -16.61 2.68
N GLN A 230 -0.81 -17.07 1.46
CA GLN A 230 -1.89 -18.03 1.21
C GLN A 230 -1.41 -19.32 0.55
N THR A 231 -0.27 -19.31 -0.17
CA THR A 231 0.24 -20.55 -0.76
C THR A 231 0.68 -21.52 0.35
N PRO A 232 0.27 -22.80 0.31
CA PRO A 232 0.70 -23.79 1.28
C PRO A 232 2.23 -23.89 1.38
N ASN A 233 2.76 -24.04 2.60
CA ASN A 233 4.21 -24.09 2.83
C ASN A 233 4.92 -25.16 2.01
N ALA A 234 4.31 -26.34 1.85
CA ALA A 234 4.84 -27.44 1.05
C ALA A 234 4.97 -27.06 -0.44
N ASP A 235 4.04 -26.27 -0.98
CA ASP A 235 4.09 -25.82 -2.37
C ASP A 235 5.19 -24.76 -2.57
N ILE A 236 5.40 -23.89 -1.58
CA ILE A 236 6.51 -22.93 -1.57
C ILE A 236 7.85 -23.67 -1.57
N GLU A 237 8.03 -24.64 -0.67
CA GLU A 237 9.25 -25.44 -0.57
C GLU A 237 9.52 -26.22 -1.85
N SER A 238 8.49 -26.87 -2.40
CA SER A 238 8.59 -27.61 -3.65
C SER A 238 9.01 -26.69 -4.80
N PHE A 239 8.40 -25.51 -4.91
CA PHE A 239 8.76 -24.54 -5.94
C PHE A 239 10.20 -24.06 -5.82
N ILE A 240 10.66 -23.73 -4.61
CA ILE A 240 12.05 -23.30 -4.35
C ILE A 240 13.03 -24.42 -4.68
N GLY A 241 12.71 -25.66 -4.31
CA GLY A 241 13.53 -26.83 -4.64
C GLY A 241 13.69 -27.05 -6.14
N GLN A 242 12.66 -26.72 -6.92
CA GLN A 242 12.68 -26.81 -8.40
C GLN A 242 13.31 -25.58 -9.06
N ASN A 243 13.32 -24.42 -8.39
CA ASN A 243 13.77 -23.14 -8.93
C ASN A 243 14.76 -22.48 -7.95
N PRO A 244 15.92 -23.09 -7.66
CA PRO A 244 16.82 -22.60 -6.63
C PRO A 244 17.38 -21.21 -6.98
N SER A 245 17.47 -20.34 -5.98
CA SER A 245 18.04 -19.00 -6.10
C SER A 245 18.58 -18.51 -4.77
N SER A 246 19.69 -17.77 -4.79
CA SER A 246 20.23 -17.07 -3.61
C SER A 246 19.33 -15.94 -3.11
N GLU A 247 18.35 -15.55 -3.91
CA GLU A 247 17.38 -14.51 -3.58
C GLU A 247 16.31 -14.97 -2.58
N TYR A 248 16.07 -16.28 -2.47
CA TYR A 248 15.20 -16.81 -1.42
C TYR A 248 15.84 -16.69 -0.03
N TYR A 249 14.98 -16.54 0.97
CA TYR A 249 15.36 -16.64 2.37
C TYR A 249 15.46 -18.11 2.78
N ALA A 250 16.10 -18.36 3.92
CA ALA A 250 16.20 -19.69 4.50
C ALA A 250 14.82 -20.35 4.70
N SER A 251 14.81 -21.67 4.93
CA SER A 251 13.57 -22.38 5.25
C SER A 251 12.87 -21.77 6.47
N GLY A 252 11.54 -21.77 6.46
CA GLY A 252 10.69 -21.17 7.49
C GLY A 252 10.20 -19.74 7.22
N TYR A 253 10.85 -19.00 6.31
CA TYR A 253 10.46 -17.61 5.95
C TYR A 253 9.39 -17.56 4.85
N TYR A 254 8.27 -18.27 5.06
CA TYR A 254 7.24 -18.49 4.02
C TYR A 254 6.55 -17.20 3.55
N TRP A 255 6.36 -16.21 4.42
CA TRP A 255 5.75 -14.92 4.04
C TRP A 255 6.61 -14.13 3.05
N LEU A 256 7.95 -14.13 3.21
CA LEU A 256 8.88 -13.52 2.25
C LEU A 256 8.97 -14.37 0.98
N ASN A 257 9.17 -15.67 1.16
CA ASN A 257 9.42 -16.59 0.06
C ASN A 257 8.20 -16.81 -0.85
N SER A 258 6.98 -16.71 -0.34
CA SER A 258 5.75 -16.77 -1.13
C SER A 258 5.64 -15.61 -2.12
N ALA A 259 5.91 -14.38 -1.67
CA ALA A 259 5.93 -13.20 -2.52
C ALA A 259 7.07 -13.25 -3.56
N LEU A 260 8.26 -13.71 -3.15
CA LEU A 260 9.39 -13.94 -4.07
C LEU A 260 9.10 -15.03 -5.11
N MET A 261 8.43 -16.12 -4.71
CA MET A 261 7.95 -17.15 -5.64
C MET A 261 7.01 -16.53 -6.68
N GLN A 262 6.07 -15.66 -6.27
CA GLN A 262 5.21 -14.99 -7.24
C GLN A 262 6.03 -14.13 -8.20
N ALA A 263 7.02 -13.36 -7.72
CA ALA A 263 7.89 -12.56 -8.57
C ALA A 263 8.57 -13.39 -9.67
N THR A 264 9.13 -14.56 -9.34
CA THR A 264 9.67 -15.52 -10.31
C THR A 264 8.61 -15.99 -11.32
N LYS A 265 7.38 -16.25 -10.85
CA LYS A 265 6.25 -16.65 -11.71
C LYS A 265 5.75 -15.52 -12.62
N PHE A 266 6.05 -14.25 -12.33
CA PHE A 266 5.75 -13.13 -13.22
C PHE A 266 6.73 -13.12 -14.40
N GLU A 267 8.03 -13.32 -14.12
CA GLU A 267 9.07 -13.43 -15.15
C GLU A 267 8.74 -14.51 -16.19
N SER A 268 8.30 -15.69 -15.74
CA SER A 268 7.96 -16.81 -16.64
C SER A 268 6.66 -16.63 -17.43
N THR A 269 5.82 -15.64 -17.11
CA THR A 269 4.51 -15.42 -17.76
C THR A 269 4.45 -14.16 -18.64
N ASN A 270 5.62 -13.58 -18.97
CA ASN A 270 5.74 -12.36 -19.77
C ASN A 270 4.92 -11.17 -19.22
N VAL A 271 4.85 -11.09 -17.89
CA VAL A 271 4.28 -9.96 -17.15
C VAL A 271 5.41 -9.30 -16.38
N ALA A 272 5.68 -8.02 -16.66
CA ALA A 272 6.74 -7.29 -15.96
C ALA A 272 6.25 -6.86 -14.57
N LEU A 273 6.94 -7.29 -13.51
CA LEU A 273 6.65 -6.87 -12.13
C LEU A 273 7.72 -5.89 -11.65
N TYR A 274 7.32 -4.67 -11.33
CA TYR A 274 8.18 -3.65 -10.72
C TYR A 274 7.81 -3.49 -9.24
N SER A 275 8.74 -3.80 -8.34
CA SER A 275 8.60 -3.53 -6.90
C SER A 275 9.12 -2.12 -6.60
N VAL A 276 8.29 -1.24 -6.06
CA VAL A 276 8.64 0.14 -5.73
C VAL A 276 8.46 0.35 -4.23
N GLY A 277 9.55 0.68 -3.56
CA GLY A 277 9.58 0.95 -2.13
C GLY A 277 8.86 2.25 -1.76
N ILE A 278 7.94 2.18 -0.79
CA ILE A 278 7.27 3.35 -0.21
C ILE A 278 7.36 3.33 1.32
N GLY A 279 7.54 4.51 1.91
CA GLY A 279 7.62 4.66 3.37
C GLY A 279 9.06 4.69 3.91
N LEU A 280 9.25 5.35 5.05
CA LEU A 280 10.54 5.48 5.73
C LEU A 280 11.14 4.13 6.15
N GLY A 281 10.28 3.16 6.47
CA GLY A 281 10.67 1.82 6.93
C GLY A 281 10.84 0.78 5.82
N THR A 282 10.97 1.20 4.56
CA THR A 282 11.05 0.24 3.43
C THR A 282 12.22 -0.74 3.61
N ASP A 283 11.94 -2.06 3.58
CA ASP A 283 12.95 -3.11 3.43
C ASP A 283 13.42 -3.19 1.97
N TYR A 284 14.37 -2.33 1.64
CA TYR A 284 14.96 -2.30 0.31
C TYR A 284 15.74 -3.57 -0.07
N ASN A 285 16.20 -4.36 0.91
CA ASN A 285 16.83 -5.64 0.60
C ASN A 285 15.81 -6.62 0.03
N PHE A 286 14.63 -6.71 0.65
CA PHE A 286 13.52 -7.51 0.14
C PHE A 286 13.05 -6.99 -1.22
N MET A 287 12.87 -5.67 -1.37
CA MET A 287 12.42 -5.08 -2.63
C MET A 287 13.39 -5.35 -3.78
N ASP A 288 14.70 -5.36 -3.50
CA ASP A 288 15.73 -5.68 -4.48
C ASP A 288 15.75 -7.16 -4.87
N ARG A 289 15.59 -8.07 -3.89
CA ARG A 289 15.40 -9.50 -4.16
C ARG A 289 14.22 -9.70 -5.10
N MET A 290 13.09 -9.05 -4.80
CA MET A 290 11.90 -9.13 -5.63
C MET A 290 12.13 -8.60 -7.05
N ALA A 291 12.79 -7.45 -7.21
CA ALA A 291 13.10 -6.89 -8.53
C ALA A 291 14.05 -7.78 -9.34
N ARG A 292 15.04 -8.42 -8.68
CA ARG A 292 15.95 -9.37 -9.34
C ARG A 292 15.22 -10.61 -9.79
N MET A 293 14.35 -11.16 -8.94
CA MET A 293 13.53 -12.34 -9.27
C MET A 293 12.45 -12.07 -10.31
N ALA A 294 11.98 -10.83 -10.42
CA ALA A 294 11.07 -10.39 -11.48
C ALA A 294 11.79 -10.02 -12.79
N GLY A 295 13.13 -10.01 -12.82
CA GLY A 295 13.92 -9.57 -13.96
C GLY A 295 13.80 -8.07 -14.28
N THR A 296 13.36 -7.24 -13.34
CA THR A 296 13.15 -5.78 -13.52
C THR A 296 14.16 -4.92 -12.76
N ALA A 297 15.07 -5.53 -12.01
CA ALA A 297 16.13 -4.83 -11.30
C ALA A 297 17.05 -4.05 -12.24
N LYS A 298 17.44 -2.83 -11.82
CA LYS A 298 18.47 -2.01 -12.48
C LYS A 298 19.71 -1.97 -11.60
N SER A 299 20.83 -2.47 -12.11
CA SER A 299 22.05 -2.64 -11.32
C SER A 299 21.81 -3.43 -10.02
N GLY A 300 20.94 -4.44 -10.09
CA GLY A 300 20.55 -5.27 -8.95
C GLY A 300 19.55 -4.63 -7.99
N GLN A 301 19.01 -3.44 -8.30
CA GLN A 301 18.14 -2.68 -7.39
C GLN A 301 16.73 -2.47 -7.95
N SER A 302 15.77 -2.45 -7.04
CA SER A 302 14.41 -1.96 -7.25
C SER A 302 14.38 -0.43 -7.41
N PRO A 303 13.39 0.13 -8.13
CA PRO A 303 13.12 1.56 -8.06
C PRO A 303 12.99 2.05 -6.61
N ARG A 304 13.85 3.00 -6.24
CA ARG A 304 13.84 3.61 -4.92
C ARG A 304 12.81 4.73 -4.87
N GLY A 305 11.86 4.66 -3.94
CA GLY A 305 11.06 5.81 -3.55
C GLY A 305 11.92 6.87 -2.86
N SER A 306 11.38 7.54 -1.86
CA SER A 306 12.14 8.39 -0.95
C SER A 306 11.83 7.97 0.50
N GLY A 307 12.60 8.45 1.47
CA GLY A 307 12.19 8.47 2.88
C GLY A 307 11.43 9.74 3.24
N ASN A 308 11.58 10.80 2.46
CA ASN A 308 10.98 12.11 2.71
C ASN A 308 9.63 12.25 1.99
N PRO A 309 8.48 12.33 2.69
CA PRO A 309 7.17 12.45 2.04
C PRO A 309 7.03 13.65 1.09
N ALA A 310 7.81 14.72 1.31
CA ALA A 310 7.82 15.89 0.42
C ALA A 310 8.36 15.57 -0.98
N GLU A 311 9.18 14.53 -1.13
CA GLU A 311 9.77 14.10 -2.41
C GLU A 311 8.97 12.98 -3.08
N TYR A 312 8.05 12.33 -2.36
CA TYR A 312 7.39 11.11 -2.82
C TYR A 312 6.61 11.33 -4.10
N GLU A 313 5.89 12.45 -4.19
CA GLU A 313 5.09 12.76 -5.36
C GLU A 313 5.94 12.82 -6.62
N GLN A 314 7.04 13.58 -6.59
CA GLN A 314 7.94 13.69 -7.74
C GLN A 314 8.66 12.36 -7.99
N ARG A 315 9.20 11.73 -6.94
CA ARG A 315 10.00 10.52 -7.07
C ARG A 315 9.20 9.34 -7.61
N LEU A 316 7.99 9.12 -7.09
CA LEU A 316 7.08 8.10 -7.61
C LEU A 316 6.61 8.46 -9.02
N THR A 317 6.32 9.74 -9.30
CA THR A 317 6.00 10.18 -10.67
C THR A 317 7.12 9.80 -11.65
N ASP A 318 8.38 10.06 -11.31
CA ASP A 318 9.54 9.73 -12.17
C ASP A 318 9.68 8.22 -12.40
N ILE A 319 9.51 7.41 -11.35
CA ILE A 319 9.55 5.94 -11.43
C ILE A 319 8.44 5.43 -12.36
N PHE A 320 7.22 5.91 -12.17
CA PHE A 320 6.09 5.50 -13.01
C PHE A 320 6.25 5.98 -14.44
N LEU A 321 6.73 7.21 -14.65
CA LEU A 321 7.07 7.73 -15.97
C LEU A 321 8.06 6.81 -16.68
N GLU A 322 9.11 6.39 -15.98
CA GLU A 322 10.11 5.47 -16.51
C GLU A 322 9.51 4.11 -16.87
N ILE A 323 8.71 3.52 -15.98
CA ILE A 323 8.07 2.21 -16.20
C ILE A 323 7.06 2.27 -17.36
N VAL A 324 6.21 3.30 -17.39
CA VAL A 324 5.14 3.47 -18.39
C VAL A 324 5.72 3.81 -19.76
N LYS A 325 6.80 4.61 -19.82
CA LYS A 325 7.47 4.96 -21.10
C LYS A 325 8.39 3.85 -21.59
N ASN A 326 8.97 3.05 -20.70
CA ASN A 326 9.83 1.92 -21.02
C ASN A 326 9.27 0.61 -20.44
N PRO A 327 8.07 0.16 -20.86
CA PRO A 327 7.48 -1.08 -20.37
C PRO A 327 8.31 -2.24 -20.92
N GLY A 328 9.32 -2.66 -20.16
CA GLY A 328 10.17 -3.83 -20.40
C GLY A 328 10.55 -4.02 -21.86
N GLY A 329 11.67 -3.41 -22.26
CA GLY A 329 12.39 -3.78 -23.47
C GLY A 329 12.94 -5.20 -23.36
N LYS A 330 12.12 -6.19 -23.65
CA LYS A 330 12.53 -7.40 -24.35
C LYS A 330 11.61 -7.57 -25.56
N LEU A 331 12.10 -7.12 -26.71
CA LEU A 331 11.86 -7.87 -27.95
C LEU A 331 12.79 -9.07 -27.80
N VAL A 332 12.25 -10.22 -27.44
CA VAL A 332 13.01 -11.46 -27.64
C VAL A 332 12.99 -11.68 -29.15
N GLU A 333 14.16 -11.75 -29.76
CA GLU A 333 14.33 -12.30 -31.12
C GLU A 333 13.85 -13.76 -31.17
#